data_AF-A0A8H2WZN7-F1
#
_entry.id   AF-A0A8H2WZN7-F1
#
_cell.length_a   1.000
_cell.length_b   1.000
_cell.length_c   1.000
_cell.angle_alpha   90.00
_cell.angle_beta   90.00
_cell.angle_gamma   90.00
#
_symmetry.space_group_name_H-M   'P 1'
#
loop_
_entity.id
_entity.type
_entity.pdbx_description
1 polymer ?
#
loop_
_entity_poly.entity_id
_entity_poly.type
_entity_poly.pdbx_seq_one_letter_code
_entity_poly.pdbx_strand_id
1 'polypeptide(L)'
;MRPHNFRTQRVKQAYAVNIRRVVQVKRTVPTYPQDPEYYLNGGDTVLLIEGVLFKINVSILAPTMGPQDYSHRSCVGLLVGGRDQPTVGSGASRFDPIVVPEIKAQQFRHLLLALLGRPGDPEYMDLLTGARDTLRHTKEAFLKYLDIGYLASRLRIQTLAGWAQEQLSLIFDSTSRVAENIWGADTLLQLATLAVSANEEFHCKTHVFLRYSLSPWTVPSINLYSEFLVDRYVSLYKDPAVFATSKELFGWVFLFIISLGHDSPTWLEQLDRGDRLVLYAAEVEMTSLRNYRYLDVAWLVPHDHTRWYLDMCCDTCWKHCETIWDSSFDKVGLLNSSVPLEDIRMLLLLPRFRQTFTKAARSSQWPCKAQCGERVLASIDGKITRLCAQMSMVYEDLLQHA
;
A
#
# COMPACT_ATOMS: atom_id res chain seq x y z
N MET A 1 -12.82 -35.70 -90.53
CA MET A 1 -12.14 -35.24 -89.30
C MET A 1 -11.80 -36.46 -88.46
N ARG A 2 -10.51 -36.74 -88.25
CA ARG A 2 -10.00 -37.90 -87.51
C ARG A 2 -9.65 -37.48 -86.07
N PRO A 3 -9.97 -38.27 -85.03
CA PRO A 3 -9.68 -37.90 -83.64
C PRO A 3 -8.26 -38.33 -83.22
N HIS A 4 -7.60 -37.45 -82.48
CA HIS A 4 -6.29 -37.67 -81.87
C HIS A 4 -6.42 -38.41 -80.53
N ASN A 5 -5.64 -39.49 -80.38
CA ASN A 5 -5.47 -40.23 -79.14
C ASN A 5 -4.53 -39.50 -78.17
N PHE A 6 -5.00 -39.20 -76.96
CA PHE A 6 -4.16 -38.80 -75.82
C PHE A 6 -3.85 -40.00 -74.93
N ARG A 7 -2.55 -40.27 -74.74
CA ARG A 7 -2.00 -41.37 -73.94
C ARG A 7 -1.69 -40.84 -72.54
N THR A 8 -2.40 -41.30 -71.53
CA THR A 8 -2.19 -40.92 -70.11
C THR A 8 -1.14 -41.84 -69.48
N GLN A 9 -0.03 -41.25 -69.01
CA GLN A 9 0.98 -41.93 -68.19
C GLN A 9 0.59 -41.85 -66.71
N ARG A 10 0.29 -42.99 -66.08
CA ARG A 10 0.12 -43.10 -64.62
C ARG A 10 1.49 -43.26 -63.96
N VAL A 11 1.91 -42.24 -63.21
CA VAL A 11 3.03 -42.34 -62.26
C VAL A 11 2.48 -42.90 -60.94
N LYS A 12 3.00 -44.04 -60.48
CA LYS A 12 2.69 -44.61 -59.16
C LYS A 12 3.55 -43.90 -58.11
N GLN A 13 2.92 -43.10 -57.25
CA GLN A 13 3.56 -42.51 -56.06
C GLN A 13 3.49 -43.52 -54.90
N ALA A 14 4.64 -43.91 -54.37
CA ALA A 14 4.75 -44.76 -53.19
C ALA A 14 4.48 -43.94 -51.92
N TYR A 15 3.46 -44.32 -51.15
CA TYR A 15 3.19 -43.77 -49.82
C TYR A 15 4.20 -44.34 -48.82
N ALA A 16 5.17 -43.52 -48.42
CA ALA A 16 6.05 -43.82 -47.28
C ALA A 16 5.34 -43.41 -45.98
N VAL A 17 5.04 -44.40 -45.13
CA VAL A 17 4.49 -44.19 -43.79
C VAL A 17 5.61 -43.65 -42.88
N ASN A 18 5.58 -42.34 -42.61
CA ASN A 18 6.46 -41.70 -41.64
C ASN A 18 5.95 -41.98 -40.22
N ILE A 19 6.50 -43.03 -39.59
CA ILE A 19 6.32 -43.28 -38.16
C ILE A 19 7.13 -42.22 -37.41
N ARG A 20 6.47 -41.13 -36.99
CA ARG A 20 7.05 -40.16 -36.07
C ARG A 20 7.33 -40.85 -34.73
N ARG A 21 8.62 -41.09 -34.44
CA ARG A 21 9.07 -41.40 -33.07
C ARG A 21 8.58 -40.29 -32.15
N VAL A 22 7.66 -40.62 -31.25
CA VAL A 22 7.31 -39.79 -30.09
C VAL A 22 8.56 -39.78 -29.20
N VAL A 23 9.37 -38.74 -29.33
CA VAL A 23 10.44 -38.47 -28.37
C VAL A 23 9.74 -38.11 -27.07
N GLN A 24 9.76 -39.04 -26.10
CA GLN A 24 9.38 -38.75 -24.72
C GLN A 24 10.31 -37.66 -24.19
N VAL A 25 9.85 -36.41 -24.23
CA VAL A 25 10.48 -35.32 -23.49
C VAL A 25 10.32 -35.70 -22.01
N LYS A 26 11.40 -36.17 -21.39
CA LYS A 26 11.50 -36.29 -19.93
C LYS A 26 11.28 -34.88 -19.36
N ARG A 27 10.05 -34.58 -18.96
CA ARG A 27 9.77 -33.41 -18.13
C ARG A 27 10.52 -33.63 -16.82
N THR A 28 11.66 -32.95 -16.67
CA THR A 28 12.30 -32.78 -15.38
C THR A 28 11.33 -32.01 -14.51
N VAL A 29 10.70 -32.70 -13.56
CA VAL A 29 9.82 -32.05 -12.58
C VAL A 29 10.68 -31.05 -11.81
N PRO A 30 10.31 -29.76 -11.77
CA PRO A 30 11.05 -28.77 -11.00
C PRO A 30 11.15 -29.22 -9.54
N THR A 31 12.37 -29.30 -9.01
CA THR A 31 12.59 -29.61 -7.60
C THR A 31 12.62 -28.31 -6.83
N TYR A 32 11.56 -28.02 -6.09
CA TYR A 32 11.49 -26.85 -5.21
C TYR A 32 12.11 -27.18 -3.83
N PRO A 33 12.86 -26.24 -3.21
CA PRO A 33 13.34 -26.40 -1.84
C PRO A 33 12.17 -26.45 -0.84
N GLN A 34 12.35 -27.22 0.21
CA GLN A 34 11.43 -27.26 1.35
C GLN A 34 11.81 -26.16 2.32
N ASP A 35 10.80 -25.50 2.89
CA ASP A 35 11.04 -24.59 4.00
C ASP A 35 11.61 -25.37 5.21
N PRO A 36 12.72 -24.94 5.80
CA PRO A 36 13.40 -25.71 6.84
C PRO A 36 12.59 -25.83 8.15
N GLU A 37 11.69 -24.88 8.41
CA GLU A 37 10.95 -24.78 9.67
C GLU A 37 9.49 -25.20 9.50
N TYR A 38 8.88 -24.81 8.38
CA TYR A 38 7.44 -24.96 8.14
C TYR A 38 7.08 -26.03 7.10
N TYR A 39 7.95 -27.03 6.93
CA TYR A 39 7.63 -28.28 6.23
C TYR A 39 7.34 -29.40 7.24
N LEU A 40 6.13 -29.39 7.81
CA LEU A 40 5.76 -30.22 8.96
C LEU A 40 5.57 -31.69 8.59
N ASN A 41 6.21 -32.57 9.38
CA ASN A 41 5.96 -34.01 9.38
C ASN A 41 4.57 -34.29 9.96
N GLY A 42 3.55 -34.28 9.09
CA GLY A 42 2.15 -34.48 9.46
C GLY A 42 1.18 -33.44 8.87
N GLY A 43 1.68 -32.44 8.12
CA GLY A 43 0.79 -31.53 7.39
C GLY A 43 -0.03 -32.25 6.32
N ASP A 44 -1.29 -31.82 6.15
CA ASP A 44 -2.22 -32.38 5.16
C ASP A 44 -2.10 -31.73 3.77
N THR A 45 -1.45 -30.57 3.67
CA THR A 45 -1.41 -29.78 2.44
C THR A 45 -0.01 -29.23 2.17
N VAL A 46 0.41 -29.34 0.91
CA VAL A 46 1.66 -28.76 0.40
C VAL A 46 1.35 -27.51 -0.43
N LEU A 47 1.91 -26.37 -0.02
CA LEU A 47 1.79 -25.08 -0.68
C LEU A 47 3.12 -24.70 -1.34
N LEU A 48 3.07 -24.12 -2.53
CA LEU A 48 4.21 -23.53 -3.23
C LEU A 48 4.07 -22.00 -3.20
N ILE A 49 4.96 -21.33 -2.47
CA ILE A 49 4.95 -19.88 -2.26
C ILE A 49 6.33 -19.36 -2.64
N GLU A 50 6.40 -18.48 -3.64
CA GLU A 50 7.65 -17.88 -4.13
C GLU A 50 8.76 -18.93 -4.41
N GLY A 51 8.37 -20.09 -4.95
CA GLY A 51 9.31 -21.17 -5.26
C GLY A 51 9.74 -22.03 -4.05
N VAL A 52 9.18 -21.82 -2.87
CA VAL A 52 9.47 -22.58 -1.64
C VAL A 52 8.26 -23.44 -1.25
N LEU A 53 8.50 -24.70 -0.88
CA LEU A 53 7.46 -25.62 -0.42
C LEU A 53 7.23 -25.49 1.09
N PHE A 54 5.97 -25.25 1.45
CA PHE A 54 5.48 -25.30 2.82
C PHE A 54 4.56 -26.51 2.98
N LYS A 55 4.63 -27.22 4.10
CA LYS A 55 3.73 -28.34 4.40
C LYS A 55 3.10 -28.12 5.77
N ILE A 56 1.81 -27.83 5.79
CA ILE A 56 1.07 -27.45 7.00
C ILE A 56 -0.27 -28.18 7.07
N ASN A 57 -0.94 -28.11 8.23
CA ASN A 57 -2.36 -28.44 8.34
C ASN A 57 -3.17 -27.19 8.02
N VAL A 58 -3.97 -27.22 6.95
CA VAL A 58 -4.72 -26.02 6.50
C VAL A 58 -5.70 -25.51 7.54
N SER A 59 -6.17 -26.37 8.44
CA SER A 59 -7.01 -25.98 9.59
C SER A 59 -6.39 -24.89 10.48
N ILE A 60 -5.06 -24.79 10.54
CA ILE A 60 -4.34 -23.73 11.28
C ILE A 60 -4.68 -22.34 10.73
N LEU A 61 -4.97 -22.24 9.42
CA LEU A 61 -5.32 -20.98 8.76
C LEU A 61 -6.78 -20.56 8.96
N ALA A 62 -7.58 -21.39 9.63
CA ALA A 62 -8.97 -21.11 9.96
C ALA A 62 -9.27 -21.42 11.44
N PRO A 63 -8.54 -20.81 12.38
CA PRO A 63 -8.63 -21.17 13.81
C PRO A 63 -10.00 -20.82 14.42
N THR A 64 -10.75 -19.91 13.81
CA THR A 64 -12.06 -19.44 14.27
C THR A 64 -13.25 -20.10 13.59
N MET A 65 -13.03 -20.91 12.55
CA MET A 65 -14.13 -21.61 11.87
C MET A 65 -14.55 -22.82 12.70
N GLY A 66 -15.85 -22.91 12.99
CA GLY A 66 -16.41 -24.12 13.60
C GLY A 66 -16.25 -25.32 12.66
N PRO A 67 -16.30 -26.57 13.18
CA PRO A 67 -16.16 -27.78 12.36
C PRO A 67 -17.16 -27.86 11.19
N GLN A 68 -18.31 -27.20 11.31
CA GLN A 68 -19.36 -27.18 10.27
C GLN A 68 -19.11 -26.15 9.17
N ASP A 69 -18.37 -25.09 9.46
CA ASP A 69 -18.05 -24.01 8.51
C ASP A 69 -16.68 -24.21 7.84
N TYR A 70 -15.89 -25.15 8.36
CA TYR A 70 -14.59 -25.49 7.80
C TYR A 70 -14.73 -26.16 6.43
N SER A 71 -14.12 -25.54 5.44
CA SER A 71 -13.94 -26.11 4.11
C SER A 71 -12.49 -25.90 3.71
N HIS A 72 -11.76 -27.01 3.51
CA HIS A 72 -10.36 -26.99 3.03
C HIS A 72 -10.23 -26.12 1.77
N ARG A 73 -11.12 -26.35 0.80
CA ARG A 73 -11.19 -25.55 -0.45
C ARG A 73 -11.40 -24.06 -0.17
N SER A 74 -12.24 -23.70 0.79
CA SER A 74 -12.49 -22.29 1.11
C SER A 74 -11.28 -21.61 1.74
N CYS A 75 -10.57 -22.31 2.63
CA CYS A 75 -9.36 -21.78 3.29
C CYS A 75 -8.24 -21.56 2.28
N VAL A 76 -8.02 -22.55 1.40
CA VAL A 76 -7.07 -22.43 0.30
C VAL A 76 -7.49 -21.33 -0.68
N GLY A 77 -8.78 -21.23 -1.01
CA GLY A 77 -9.29 -20.17 -1.88
C GLY A 77 -8.97 -18.77 -1.34
N LEU A 78 -9.17 -18.55 -0.03
CA LEU A 78 -8.81 -17.27 0.62
C LEU A 78 -7.31 -16.95 0.49
N LEU A 79 -6.43 -17.95 0.64
CA LEU A 79 -4.99 -17.78 0.39
C LEU A 79 -4.68 -17.43 -1.07
N VAL A 80 -5.32 -18.10 -2.03
CA VAL A 80 -4.97 -17.96 -3.46
C VAL A 80 -5.49 -16.66 -4.07
N GLY A 81 -6.49 -16.01 -3.46
CA GLY A 81 -7.00 -14.71 -3.92
C GLY A 81 -8.52 -14.63 -4.07
N GLY A 82 -9.25 -15.66 -3.64
CA GLY A 82 -10.72 -15.65 -3.59
C GLY A 82 -11.29 -17.05 -3.37
N ARG A 83 -12.43 -17.15 -2.69
CA ARG A 83 -13.08 -18.45 -2.37
C ARG A 83 -13.33 -19.32 -3.59
N ASP A 84 -13.61 -18.69 -4.73
CA ASP A 84 -13.99 -19.38 -5.97
C ASP A 84 -12.87 -19.45 -7.00
N GLN A 85 -11.66 -18.97 -6.68
CA GLN A 85 -10.55 -19.06 -7.61
C GLN A 85 -10.06 -20.51 -7.76
N PRO A 86 -9.85 -21.00 -8.99
CA PRO A 86 -9.29 -22.32 -9.21
C PRO A 86 -7.85 -22.37 -8.71
N THR A 87 -7.50 -23.44 -7.98
CA THR A 87 -6.14 -23.68 -7.52
C THR A 87 -5.33 -24.37 -8.61
N VAL A 88 -4.05 -24.04 -8.72
CA VAL A 88 -3.10 -24.82 -9.52
C VAL A 88 -2.49 -25.87 -8.59
N GLY A 89 -2.87 -27.13 -8.80
CA GLY A 89 -2.43 -28.29 -8.02
C GLY A 89 -3.42 -28.70 -6.91
N SER A 90 -3.31 -29.96 -6.45
CA SER A 90 -4.17 -30.52 -5.38
C SER A 90 -3.63 -30.31 -3.97
N GLY A 91 -2.32 -30.09 -3.82
CA GLY A 91 -1.66 -29.97 -2.51
C GLY A 91 -1.37 -31.30 -1.84
N ALA A 92 -1.69 -32.44 -2.47
CA ALA A 92 -1.51 -33.75 -1.87
C ALA A 92 -0.03 -34.18 -1.75
N SER A 93 0.88 -33.58 -2.53
CA SER A 93 2.30 -33.91 -2.47
C SER A 93 3.20 -32.77 -2.96
N ARG A 94 4.51 -32.88 -2.70
CA ARG A 94 5.53 -31.95 -3.24
C ARG A 94 5.60 -31.89 -4.77
N PHE A 95 5.06 -32.91 -5.46
CA PHE A 95 5.03 -32.98 -6.91
C PHE A 95 3.75 -32.38 -7.50
N ASP A 96 2.78 -32.06 -6.65
CA ASP A 96 1.51 -31.42 -7.00
C ASP A 96 1.11 -30.42 -5.90
N PRO A 97 1.95 -29.42 -5.59
CA PRO A 97 1.66 -28.43 -4.55
C PRO A 97 0.60 -27.44 -5.04
N ILE A 98 -0.12 -26.83 -4.10
CA ILE A 98 -1.02 -25.70 -4.43
C ILE A 98 -0.17 -24.45 -4.58
N VAL A 99 -0.20 -23.84 -5.77
CA VAL A 99 0.51 -22.56 -6.02
C VAL A 99 -0.28 -21.41 -5.40
N VAL A 100 0.37 -20.65 -4.53
CA VAL A 100 -0.21 -19.45 -3.93
C VAL A 100 0.47 -18.21 -4.52
N PRO A 101 -0.23 -17.45 -5.38
CA PRO A 101 0.34 -16.27 -6.02
C PRO A 101 0.41 -15.09 -5.05
N GLU A 102 1.23 -14.09 -5.39
CA GLU A 102 1.24 -12.76 -4.74
C GLU A 102 1.57 -12.75 -3.23
N ILE A 103 2.10 -13.85 -2.71
CA ILE A 103 2.61 -13.95 -1.34
C ILE A 103 4.08 -14.32 -1.41
N LYS A 104 4.93 -13.57 -0.72
CA LYS A 104 6.36 -13.92 -0.58
C LYS A 104 6.52 -14.97 0.51
N ALA A 105 7.50 -15.86 0.35
CA ALA A 105 7.76 -16.93 1.32
C ALA A 105 8.00 -16.37 2.73
N GLN A 106 8.70 -15.23 2.83
CA GLN A 106 8.96 -14.58 4.11
C GLN A 106 7.68 -14.08 4.82
N GLN A 107 6.72 -13.53 4.07
CA GLN A 107 5.45 -13.07 4.65
C GLN A 107 4.67 -14.23 5.24
N PHE A 108 4.68 -15.37 4.54
CA PHE A 108 4.04 -16.58 5.02
C PHE A 108 4.73 -17.15 6.27
N ARG A 109 6.06 -17.11 6.35
CA ARG A 109 6.80 -17.46 7.59
C ARG A 109 6.37 -16.58 8.76
N HIS A 110 6.26 -15.26 8.57
CA HIS A 110 5.80 -14.37 9.64
C HIS A 110 4.39 -14.72 10.14
N LEU A 111 3.46 -15.04 9.23
CA LEU A 111 2.13 -15.53 9.60
C LEU A 111 2.21 -16.84 10.40
N LEU A 112 2.99 -17.82 9.92
CA LEU A 112 3.12 -19.11 10.59
C LEU A 112 3.79 -19.00 11.96
N LEU A 113 4.77 -18.11 12.12
CA LEU A 113 5.35 -17.78 13.42
C LEU A 113 4.28 -17.29 14.40
N ALA A 114 3.35 -16.45 13.94
CA ALA A 114 2.26 -15.95 14.79
C ALA A 114 1.22 -17.03 15.14
N LEU A 115 0.97 -17.98 14.24
CA LEU A 115 -0.04 -19.04 14.42
C LEU A 115 0.49 -20.27 15.17
N LEU A 116 1.78 -20.60 15.00
CA LEU A 116 2.41 -21.83 15.49
C LEU A 116 3.49 -21.58 16.56
N GLY A 117 3.85 -20.33 16.78
CA GLY A 117 4.85 -19.94 17.77
C GLY A 117 4.48 -20.41 19.17
N ARG A 118 5.51 -20.79 19.94
CA ARG A 118 5.36 -21.39 21.26
C ARG A 118 5.93 -20.48 22.34
N PRO A 119 5.28 -20.35 23.49
CA PRO A 119 5.89 -19.71 24.65
C PRO A 119 7.27 -20.33 24.95
N GLY A 120 8.27 -19.47 25.11
CA GLY A 120 9.66 -19.87 25.32
C GLY A 120 10.54 -19.91 24.07
N ASP A 121 9.95 -19.88 22.86
CA ASP A 121 10.72 -19.61 21.64
C ASP A 121 11.13 -18.13 21.59
N PRO A 122 12.43 -17.80 21.45
CA PRO A 122 12.90 -16.42 21.47
C PRO A 122 12.27 -15.55 20.38
N GLU A 123 12.12 -16.06 19.16
CA GLU A 123 11.60 -15.28 18.04
C GLU A 123 10.10 -14.97 18.21
N TYR A 124 9.34 -15.95 18.71
CA TYR A 124 7.94 -15.74 19.05
C TYR A 124 7.76 -14.78 20.24
N MET A 125 8.59 -14.90 21.28
CA MET A 125 8.53 -13.97 22.41
C MET A 125 8.91 -12.54 22.01
N ASP A 126 9.87 -12.39 21.10
CA ASP A 126 10.24 -11.11 20.49
C ASP A 126 9.09 -10.54 19.64
N LEU A 127 8.36 -11.38 18.90
CA LEU A 127 7.15 -10.97 18.17
C LEU A 127 6.05 -10.44 19.11
N LEU A 128 5.85 -11.07 20.27
CA LEU A 128 4.79 -10.67 21.21
C LEU A 128 5.10 -9.38 21.98
N THR A 129 6.39 -9.08 22.18
CA THR A 129 6.83 -7.97 23.04
C THR A 129 7.48 -6.82 22.27
N GLY A 130 7.88 -7.06 21.01
CA GLY A 130 8.73 -6.15 20.24
C GLY A 130 8.13 -4.76 20.02
N ALA A 131 6.83 -4.66 19.76
CA ALA A 131 6.19 -3.36 19.52
C ALA A 131 5.95 -2.52 20.80
N ARG A 132 6.18 -3.09 21.99
CA ARG A 132 6.10 -2.33 23.24
C ARG A 132 7.41 -1.62 23.59
N ASP A 133 8.52 -2.10 23.02
CA ASP A 133 9.84 -1.51 23.21
C ASP A 133 10.19 -0.62 22.02
N THR A 134 10.12 0.70 22.22
CA THR A 134 10.41 1.69 21.18
C THR A 134 11.80 1.55 20.56
N LEU A 135 12.77 0.96 21.27
CA LEU A 135 14.12 0.70 20.74
C LEU A 135 14.14 -0.42 19.69
N ARG A 136 13.10 -1.28 19.67
CA ARG A 136 12.91 -2.39 18.74
C ARG A 136 12.01 -2.03 17.56
N HIS A 137 11.61 -0.76 17.42
CA HIS A 137 10.81 -0.30 16.28
C HIS A 137 11.73 -0.16 15.06
N THR A 138 12.04 -1.28 14.42
CA THR A 138 12.84 -1.36 13.19
C THR A 138 11.96 -1.61 11.96
N LYS A 139 12.55 -1.51 10.76
CA LYS A 139 11.88 -1.83 9.50
C LYS A 139 11.44 -3.29 9.47
N GLU A 140 12.25 -4.20 10.00
CA GLU A 140 12.00 -5.64 10.04
C GLU A 140 10.82 -5.96 10.97
N ALA A 141 10.78 -5.34 12.15
CA ALA A 141 9.64 -5.49 13.06
C ALA A 141 8.35 -4.98 12.43
N PHE A 142 8.39 -3.82 11.77
CA PHE A 142 7.25 -3.27 11.03
C PHE A 142 6.75 -4.23 9.94
N LEU A 143 7.66 -4.73 9.09
CA LEU A 143 7.31 -5.68 8.03
C LEU A 143 6.70 -6.96 8.59
N LYS A 144 7.24 -7.48 9.71
CA LYS A 144 6.71 -8.68 10.36
C LYS A 144 5.25 -8.49 10.78
N TYR A 145 4.89 -7.39 11.44
CA TYR A 145 3.50 -7.12 11.81
C TYR A 145 2.61 -6.81 10.59
N LEU A 146 3.11 -6.09 9.58
CA LEU A 146 2.38 -5.82 8.36
C LEU A 146 2.02 -7.12 7.62
N ASP A 147 3.00 -8.02 7.45
CA ASP A 147 2.79 -9.31 6.80
C ASP A 147 1.74 -10.16 7.53
N ILE A 148 1.83 -10.23 8.86
CA ILE A 148 0.86 -10.94 9.69
C ILE A 148 -0.52 -10.32 9.54
N GLY A 149 -0.65 -9.00 9.69
CA GLY A 149 -1.93 -8.30 9.62
C GLY A 149 -2.57 -8.43 8.25
N TYR A 150 -1.79 -8.23 7.19
CA TYR A 150 -2.25 -8.34 5.80
C TYR A 150 -2.76 -9.74 5.48
N LEU A 151 -1.97 -10.78 5.77
CA LEU A 151 -2.36 -12.16 5.49
C LEU A 151 -3.50 -12.63 6.40
N ALA A 152 -3.52 -12.24 7.68
CA ALA A 152 -4.62 -12.54 8.59
C ALA A 152 -5.93 -11.90 8.13
N SER A 153 -5.89 -10.65 7.64
CA SER A 153 -7.06 -9.98 7.06
C SER A 153 -7.57 -10.72 5.81
N ARG A 154 -6.66 -11.08 4.89
CA ARG A 154 -6.98 -11.90 3.70
C ARG A 154 -7.61 -13.24 4.05
N LEU A 155 -7.12 -13.90 5.09
CA LEU A 155 -7.63 -15.17 5.62
C LEU A 155 -8.88 -15.03 6.51
N ARG A 156 -9.31 -13.79 6.79
CA ARG A 156 -10.41 -13.46 7.72
C ARG A 156 -10.18 -13.91 9.17
N ILE A 157 -8.92 -13.96 9.60
CA ILE A 157 -8.53 -14.20 11.01
C ILE A 157 -8.53 -12.85 11.75
N GLN A 158 -9.73 -12.31 12.00
CA GLN A 158 -9.90 -10.93 12.46
C GLN A 158 -9.19 -10.61 13.78
N THR A 159 -9.12 -11.57 14.71
CA THR A 159 -8.41 -11.40 15.98
C THR A 159 -6.92 -11.18 15.78
N LEU A 160 -6.30 -11.94 14.88
CA LEU A 160 -4.88 -11.80 14.56
C LEU A 160 -4.59 -10.55 13.74
N ALA A 161 -5.49 -10.20 12.81
CA ALA A 161 -5.40 -8.96 12.03
C ALA A 161 -5.48 -7.73 12.95
N GLY A 162 -6.45 -7.71 13.88
CA GLY A 162 -6.59 -6.64 14.88
C GLY A 162 -5.38 -6.55 15.80
N TRP A 163 -4.87 -7.67 16.30
CA TRP A 163 -3.64 -7.69 17.10
C TRP A 163 -2.44 -7.08 16.36
N ALA A 164 -2.27 -7.42 15.08
CA ALA A 164 -1.19 -6.87 14.26
C ALA A 164 -1.35 -5.36 14.00
N GLN A 165 -2.59 -4.88 13.80
CA GLN A 165 -2.91 -3.45 13.69
C GLN A 165 -2.57 -2.69 14.98
N GLU A 166 -2.83 -3.28 16.15
CA GLU A 166 -2.42 -2.70 17.44
C GLU A 166 -0.89 -2.59 17.54
N GLN A 167 -0.15 -3.64 17.14
CA GLN A 167 1.32 -3.61 17.17
C GLN A 167 1.87 -2.54 16.21
N LEU A 168 1.32 -2.44 15.00
CA LEU A 168 1.68 -1.39 14.04
C LEU A 168 1.36 0.02 14.57
N SER A 169 0.25 0.19 15.29
CA SER A 169 -0.12 1.47 15.91
C SER A 169 0.93 1.95 16.90
N LEU A 170 1.46 1.03 17.73
CA LEU A 170 2.55 1.34 18.66
C LEU A 170 3.80 1.83 17.90
N ILE A 171 4.09 1.23 16.75
CA ILE A 171 5.22 1.64 15.89
C ILE A 171 4.98 3.04 15.27
N PHE A 172 3.75 3.36 14.90
CA PHE A 172 3.38 4.69 14.40
C PHE A 172 3.48 5.78 15.48
N ASP A 173 3.16 5.44 16.72
CA ASP A 173 3.13 6.41 17.82
C ASP A 173 4.52 6.79 18.32
N SER A 174 5.47 5.86 18.30
CA SER A 174 6.87 6.22 18.51
C SER A 174 7.29 7.12 17.34
N THR A 175 8.01 8.21 17.62
CA THR A 175 8.43 9.24 16.65
C THR A 175 9.43 8.68 15.63
N SER A 176 8.99 7.69 14.87
CA SER A 176 9.82 6.55 14.54
C SER A 176 10.63 6.83 13.28
N ARG A 177 11.94 6.61 13.42
CA ARG A 177 12.90 6.44 12.32
C ARG A 177 12.40 5.43 11.27
N VAL A 178 11.46 4.57 11.65
CA VAL A 178 10.76 3.63 10.75
C VAL A 178 10.18 4.34 9.55
N ALA A 179 9.50 5.48 9.75
CA ALA A 179 8.86 6.21 8.67
C ALA A 179 9.87 6.87 7.70
N GLU A 180 11.12 7.07 8.13
CA GLU A 180 12.24 7.60 7.32
C GLU A 180 12.86 6.53 6.41
N ASN A 181 12.48 5.25 6.57
CA ASN A 181 12.97 4.21 5.70
C ASN A 181 12.46 4.37 4.27
N ILE A 182 13.24 3.80 3.36
CA ILE A 182 12.84 3.58 1.98
C ILE A 182 11.88 2.38 1.93
N TRP A 183 10.63 2.64 1.55
CA TRP A 183 9.56 1.65 1.37
C TRP A 183 9.33 1.33 -0.11
N GLY A 184 9.02 0.08 -0.43
CA GLY A 184 8.58 -0.29 -1.78
C GLY A 184 7.11 0.09 -2.00
N ALA A 185 6.71 0.28 -3.25
CA ALA A 185 5.31 0.54 -3.63
C ALA A 185 4.38 -0.56 -3.10
N ASP A 186 4.74 -1.83 -3.29
CA ASP A 186 3.99 -2.99 -2.79
C ASP A 186 3.76 -2.94 -1.27
N THR A 187 4.76 -2.53 -0.50
CA THR A 187 4.65 -2.46 0.96
C THR A 187 3.68 -1.36 1.39
N LEU A 188 3.74 -0.20 0.72
CA LEU A 188 2.84 0.91 1.00
C LEU A 188 1.40 0.55 0.60
N LEU A 189 1.21 -0.13 -0.52
CA LEU A 189 -0.10 -0.63 -0.95
C LEU A 189 -0.64 -1.67 0.03
N GLN A 190 0.16 -2.66 0.45
CA GLN A 190 -0.26 -3.65 1.46
C GLN A 190 -0.70 -2.99 2.77
N LEU A 191 0.02 -1.96 3.21
CA LEU A 191 -0.35 -1.19 4.40
C LEU A 191 -1.68 -0.44 4.21
N ALA A 192 -1.87 0.20 3.05
CA ALA A 192 -3.13 0.85 2.71
C ALA A 192 -4.30 -0.16 2.67
N THR A 193 -4.10 -1.33 2.05
CA THR A 193 -5.09 -2.42 2.01
C THR A 193 -5.49 -2.87 3.41
N LEU A 194 -4.50 -3.02 4.32
CA LEU A 194 -4.79 -3.40 5.70
C LEU A 194 -5.66 -2.35 6.42
N ALA A 195 -5.41 -1.07 6.17
CA ALA A 195 -6.14 0.04 6.78
C ALA A 195 -7.61 0.14 6.34
N VAL A 196 -7.97 -0.30 5.12
CA VAL A 196 -9.37 -0.28 4.62
C VAL A 196 -10.32 -1.04 5.55
N SER A 197 -9.85 -2.16 6.13
CA SER A 197 -10.64 -3.01 7.01
C SER A 197 -10.55 -2.66 8.50
N ALA A 198 -9.79 -1.61 8.84
CA ALA A 198 -9.45 -1.29 10.22
C ALA A 198 -10.42 -0.29 10.86
N ASN A 199 -10.22 -0.01 12.15
CA ASN A 199 -10.90 1.10 12.82
C ASN A 199 -10.37 2.47 12.33
N GLU A 200 -11.15 3.53 12.58
CA GLU A 200 -10.85 4.89 12.13
C GLU A 200 -9.50 5.42 12.67
N GLU A 201 -9.12 5.06 13.89
CA GLU A 201 -7.86 5.47 14.50
C GLU A 201 -6.66 4.90 13.74
N PHE A 202 -6.66 3.58 13.51
CA PHE A 202 -5.61 2.90 12.75
C PHE A 202 -5.52 3.43 11.32
N HIS A 203 -6.67 3.65 10.69
CA HIS A 203 -6.76 4.24 9.35
C HIS A 203 -6.06 5.60 9.32
N CYS A 204 -6.40 6.50 10.25
CA CYS A 204 -5.78 7.83 10.32
C CYS A 204 -4.26 7.75 10.56
N LYS A 205 -3.81 6.94 11.53
CA LYS A 205 -2.37 6.75 11.82
C LYS A 205 -1.62 6.19 10.60
N THR A 206 -2.22 5.24 9.90
CA THR A 206 -1.66 4.67 8.68
C THR A 206 -1.49 5.73 7.59
N HIS A 207 -2.48 6.57 7.36
CA HIS A 207 -2.36 7.63 6.35
C HIS A 207 -1.34 8.71 6.71
N VAL A 208 -1.20 9.02 7.99
CA VAL A 208 -0.10 9.89 8.46
C VAL A 208 1.25 9.24 8.14
N PHE A 209 1.41 7.95 8.44
CA PHE A 209 2.64 7.21 8.15
C PHE A 209 2.93 7.15 6.64
N LEU A 210 1.94 6.80 5.80
CA LEU A 210 2.08 6.72 4.35
C LEU A 210 2.54 8.06 3.75
N ARG A 211 1.86 9.15 4.10
CA ARG A 211 2.27 10.50 3.67
C ARG A 211 3.67 10.82 4.15
N TYR A 212 3.99 10.46 5.40
CA TYR A 212 5.31 10.72 5.94
C TYR A 212 6.38 9.98 5.12
N SER A 213 6.23 8.68 4.92
CA SER A 213 7.16 7.84 4.15
C SER A 213 7.29 8.21 2.67
N LEU A 214 6.30 8.92 2.12
CA LEU A 214 6.31 9.43 0.76
C LEU A 214 6.82 10.88 0.67
N SER A 215 6.98 11.58 1.79
CA SER A 215 7.40 12.98 1.78
C SER A 215 8.90 13.17 1.58
N PRO A 216 9.34 14.19 0.82
CA PRO A 216 10.75 14.55 0.66
C PRO A 216 11.31 15.25 1.92
N TRP A 217 11.82 14.51 2.90
CA TRP A 217 12.29 15.11 4.17
C TRP A 217 13.59 15.91 4.06
N THR A 218 14.45 15.55 3.11
CA THR A 218 15.86 15.98 3.08
C THR A 218 16.18 17.01 2.02
N VAL A 219 15.20 17.41 1.21
CA VAL A 219 15.44 18.25 0.04
C VAL A 219 14.85 19.65 0.28
N PRO A 220 15.68 20.68 0.52
CA PRO A 220 15.21 22.04 0.74
C PRO A 220 14.49 22.65 -0.47
N SER A 221 14.66 22.06 -1.65
CA SER A 221 14.03 22.46 -2.90
C SER A 221 13.27 21.30 -3.54
N ILE A 222 12.05 21.56 -3.97
CA ILE A 222 11.20 20.62 -4.73
C ILE A 222 11.91 20.11 -6.00
N ASN A 223 12.91 20.85 -6.50
CA ASN A 223 13.64 20.55 -7.73
C ASN A 223 14.69 19.43 -7.63
N LEU A 224 14.84 18.77 -6.49
CA LEU A 224 15.87 17.74 -6.26
C LEU A 224 15.27 16.45 -5.65
N TYR A 225 14.07 16.08 -6.09
CA TYR A 225 13.56 14.73 -5.78
C TYR A 225 14.57 13.69 -6.29
N SER A 226 14.92 12.72 -5.44
CA SER A 226 15.71 11.60 -5.91
C SER A 226 14.91 10.85 -6.98
N GLU A 227 15.58 10.44 -8.05
CA GLU A 227 15.01 9.61 -9.13
C GLU A 227 14.22 8.43 -8.56
N PHE A 228 14.77 7.79 -7.53
CA PHE A 228 14.14 6.70 -6.80
C PHE A 228 12.78 7.06 -6.16
N LEU A 229 12.60 8.28 -5.64
CA LEU A 229 11.31 8.71 -5.10
C LEU A 229 10.30 8.91 -6.22
N VAL A 230 10.72 9.53 -7.32
CA VAL A 230 9.89 9.77 -8.50
C VAL A 230 9.39 8.45 -9.08
N ASP A 231 10.29 7.49 -9.31
CA ASP A 231 9.94 6.18 -9.84
C ASP A 231 8.91 5.45 -8.96
N ARG A 232 9.03 5.59 -7.63
CA ARG A 232 8.04 5.04 -6.69
C ARG A 232 6.68 5.70 -6.85
N TYR A 233 6.62 7.02 -6.96
CA TYR A 233 5.36 7.72 -7.17
C TYR A 233 4.73 7.36 -8.51
N VAL A 234 5.53 7.21 -9.57
CA VAL A 234 5.05 6.76 -10.89
C VAL A 234 4.51 5.33 -10.82
N SER A 235 5.22 4.43 -10.13
CA SER A 235 4.76 3.06 -9.91
C SER A 235 3.43 3.00 -9.16
N LEU A 236 3.25 3.84 -8.13
CA LEU A 236 1.98 3.92 -7.39
C LEU A 236 0.87 4.58 -8.21
N TYR A 237 1.19 5.60 -9.01
CA TYR A 237 0.23 6.32 -9.84
C TYR A 237 -0.34 5.42 -10.94
N LYS A 238 0.52 4.59 -11.56
CA LYS A 238 0.14 3.68 -12.63
C LYS A 238 -0.54 2.39 -12.15
N ASP A 239 -0.43 2.07 -10.87
CA ASP A 239 -1.04 0.86 -10.34
C ASP A 239 -2.54 1.10 -10.05
N PRO A 240 -3.46 0.51 -10.84
CA PRO A 240 -4.89 0.70 -10.63
C PRO A 240 -5.36 0.18 -9.27
N ALA A 241 -4.63 -0.74 -8.64
CA ALA A 241 -4.96 -1.23 -7.31
C ALA A 241 -4.81 -0.14 -6.25
N VAL A 242 -3.92 0.85 -6.45
CA VAL A 242 -3.77 1.97 -5.51
C VAL A 242 -5.03 2.81 -5.47
N PHE A 243 -5.57 3.20 -6.63
CA PHE A 243 -6.83 3.96 -6.73
C PHE A 243 -8.04 3.18 -6.21
N ALA A 244 -8.09 1.87 -6.50
CA ALA A 244 -9.17 1.00 -6.04
C ALA A 244 -9.15 0.74 -4.53
N THR A 245 -7.96 0.71 -3.93
CA THR A 245 -7.76 0.38 -2.52
C THR A 245 -7.86 1.60 -1.61
N SER A 246 -7.19 2.70 -1.96
CA SER A 246 -7.19 3.91 -1.12
C SER A 246 -7.16 5.17 -1.96
N LYS A 247 -8.28 5.90 -1.90
CA LYS A 247 -8.44 7.22 -2.53
C LYS A 247 -7.52 8.25 -1.87
N GLU A 248 -7.20 8.11 -0.60
CA GLU A 248 -6.32 9.01 0.12
C GLU A 248 -4.86 8.83 -0.33
N LEU A 249 -4.39 7.57 -0.44
CA LEU A 249 -3.04 7.29 -0.94
C LEU A 249 -2.90 7.73 -2.39
N PHE A 250 -3.86 7.35 -3.25
CA PHE A 250 -3.83 7.75 -4.64
C PHE A 250 -3.85 9.27 -4.79
N GLY A 251 -4.70 9.98 -4.05
CA GLY A 251 -4.82 11.43 -4.19
C GLY A 251 -3.56 12.16 -3.74
N TRP A 252 -2.83 11.64 -2.75
CA TRP A 252 -1.50 12.13 -2.42
C TRP A 252 -0.48 11.87 -3.53
N VAL A 253 -0.52 10.68 -4.15
CA VAL A 253 0.34 10.32 -5.28
C VAL A 253 0.05 11.20 -6.50
N PHE A 254 -1.22 11.40 -6.83
CA PHE A 254 -1.67 12.30 -7.89
C PHE A 254 -1.18 13.73 -7.65
N LEU A 255 -1.36 14.26 -6.44
CA LEU A 255 -0.86 15.58 -6.05
C LEU A 255 0.65 15.72 -6.29
N PHE A 256 1.43 14.69 -5.95
CA PHE A 256 2.87 14.67 -6.22
C PHE A 256 3.17 14.68 -7.71
N ILE A 257 2.55 13.80 -8.50
CA ILE A 257 2.80 13.70 -9.94
C ILE A 257 2.48 15.01 -10.65
N ILE A 258 1.36 15.68 -10.30
CA ILE A 258 1.01 16.98 -10.87
C ILE A 258 2.08 18.04 -10.55
N SER A 259 2.62 18.04 -9.32
CA SER A 259 3.58 19.06 -8.88
C SER A 259 4.90 19.08 -9.66
N LEU A 260 5.24 17.97 -10.32
CA LEU A 260 6.43 17.85 -11.17
C LEU A 260 6.33 18.79 -12.39
N GLY A 261 5.11 19.01 -12.89
CA GLY A 261 4.82 19.86 -14.03
C GLY A 261 5.13 19.24 -15.38
N HIS A 262 4.57 19.85 -16.42
CA HIS A 262 4.56 19.30 -17.77
C HIS A 262 5.92 19.21 -18.46
N ASP A 263 6.87 20.05 -18.07
CA ASP A 263 8.24 20.00 -18.58
C ASP A 263 9.11 18.95 -17.87
N SER A 264 8.57 18.22 -16.89
CA SER A 264 9.34 17.21 -16.17
C SER A 264 9.65 15.99 -17.06
N PRO A 265 10.86 15.41 -16.96
CA PRO A 265 11.19 14.15 -17.65
C PRO A 265 10.19 13.04 -17.31
N THR A 266 9.68 13.02 -16.08
CA THR A 266 8.65 12.06 -15.66
C THR A 266 7.41 12.11 -16.55
N TRP A 267 6.85 13.30 -16.80
CA TRP A 267 5.68 13.41 -17.66
C TRP A 267 6.01 13.05 -19.10
N LEU A 268 7.17 13.48 -19.60
CA LEU A 268 7.54 13.31 -21.01
C LEU A 268 7.90 11.86 -21.36
N GLU A 269 8.56 11.15 -20.45
CA GLU A 269 9.19 9.85 -20.71
C GLU A 269 8.48 8.69 -20.02
N GLN A 270 7.89 8.93 -18.84
CA GLN A 270 7.31 7.86 -18.04
C GLN A 270 5.78 7.82 -18.08
N LEU A 271 5.07 8.89 -18.44
CA LEU A 271 3.61 8.91 -18.46
C LEU A 271 3.04 8.77 -19.87
N ASP A 272 1.90 8.10 -19.99
CA ASP A 272 1.27 7.93 -21.29
C ASP A 272 0.54 9.19 -21.76
N ARG A 273 -0.12 9.12 -22.92
CA ARG A 273 -0.87 10.29 -23.44
C ARG A 273 -2.10 10.60 -22.60
N GLY A 274 -2.82 9.59 -22.11
CA GLY A 274 -4.04 9.76 -21.31
C GLY A 274 -3.71 10.40 -19.96
N ASP A 275 -2.66 9.89 -19.31
CA ASP A 275 -2.13 10.45 -18.07
C ASP A 275 -1.82 11.94 -18.20
N ARG A 276 -1.08 12.31 -19.25
CA ARG A 276 -0.70 13.71 -19.49
C ARG A 276 -1.90 14.62 -19.72
N LEU A 277 -2.94 14.16 -20.44
CA LEU A 277 -4.15 14.97 -20.67
C LEU A 277 -4.84 15.31 -19.34
N VAL A 278 -4.98 14.33 -18.46
CA VAL A 278 -5.53 14.53 -17.11
C VAL A 278 -4.67 15.51 -16.33
N LEU A 279 -3.35 15.36 -16.35
CA LEU A 279 -2.43 16.22 -15.62
C LEU A 279 -2.38 17.66 -16.17
N TYR A 280 -2.50 17.86 -17.48
CA TYR A 280 -2.62 19.19 -18.08
C TYR A 280 -3.91 19.89 -17.66
N ALA A 281 -5.04 19.17 -17.69
CA ALA A 281 -6.31 19.72 -17.23
C ALA A 281 -6.24 20.08 -15.74
N ALA A 282 -5.64 19.21 -14.94
CA ALA A 282 -5.40 19.42 -13.52
C ALA A 282 -4.55 20.68 -13.25
N GLU A 283 -3.43 20.86 -13.97
CA GLU A 283 -2.54 22.03 -13.83
C GLU A 283 -3.26 23.36 -14.13
N VAL A 284 -4.11 23.37 -15.17
CA VAL A 284 -4.90 24.56 -15.54
C VAL A 284 -5.99 24.84 -14.50
N GLU A 285 -6.78 23.83 -14.13
CA GLU A 285 -7.89 24.02 -13.20
C GLU A 285 -7.45 24.38 -11.78
N MET A 286 -6.31 23.83 -11.34
CA MET A 286 -5.79 24.00 -9.98
C MET A 286 -4.69 25.07 -9.88
N THR A 287 -4.66 26.04 -10.81
CA THR A 287 -3.71 27.17 -10.72
C THR A 287 -3.92 27.98 -9.43
N SER A 288 -5.18 28.20 -9.02
CA SER A 288 -5.53 28.86 -7.76
C SER A 288 -6.41 27.95 -6.91
N LEU A 289 -5.86 27.43 -5.80
CA LEU A 289 -6.57 26.44 -4.99
C LEU A 289 -7.65 27.06 -4.09
N ARG A 290 -7.50 28.32 -3.68
CA ARG A 290 -8.43 29.03 -2.77
C ARG A 290 -9.87 29.03 -3.29
N ASN A 291 -10.03 29.17 -4.60
CA ASN A 291 -11.35 29.23 -5.24
C ASN A 291 -11.77 27.89 -5.87
N TYR A 292 -10.96 26.84 -5.71
CA TYR A 292 -11.22 25.57 -6.34
C TYR A 292 -12.24 24.77 -5.53
N ARG A 293 -13.50 24.80 -5.99
CA ARG A 293 -14.69 24.30 -5.27
C ARG A 293 -14.65 22.83 -4.84
N TYR A 294 -13.80 22.01 -5.47
CA TYR A 294 -13.71 20.58 -5.18
C TYR A 294 -12.74 20.24 -4.05
N LEU A 295 -11.92 21.20 -3.61
CA LEU A 295 -10.95 21.01 -2.53
C LEU A 295 -11.29 21.89 -1.33
N ASP A 296 -11.41 21.26 -0.15
CA ASP A 296 -11.54 22.00 1.11
C ASP A 296 -10.15 22.43 1.59
N VAL A 297 -9.70 23.59 1.10
CA VAL A 297 -8.44 24.23 1.53
C VAL A 297 -8.65 25.45 2.43
N ALA A 298 -9.89 25.86 2.64
CA ALA A 298 -10.21 27.07 3.43
C ALA A 298 -9.66 27.00 4.86
N TRP A 299 -9.56 25.79 5.43
CA TRP A 299 -9.02 25.56 6.77
C TRP A 299 -7.51 25.84 6.90
N LEU A 300 -6.78 25.97 5.79
CA LEU A 300 -5.36 26.36 5.73
C LEU A 300 -5.18 27.88 5.62
N VAL A 301 -6.21 28.61 5.20
CA VAL A 301 -6.11 30.05 4.90
C VAL A 301 -6.34 30.88 6.18
N PRO A 302 -5.37 31.72 6.61
CA PRO A 302 -5.39 32.36 7.94
C PRO A 302 -6.50 33.38 8.23
N HIS A 303 -7.25 33.83 7.21
CA HIS A 303 -8.07 35.06 7.32
C HIS A 303 -9.58 34.88 7.11
N ASP A 304 -10.07 33.69 6.78
CA ASP A 304 -11.50 33.47 6.52
C ASP A 304 -12.32 33.12 7.80
N HIS A 305 -12.00 33.79 8.92
CA HIS A 305 -12.82 33.86 10.15
C HIS A 305 -13.15 32.58 10.94
N THR A 306 -12.73 31.40 10.50
CA THR A 306 -12.83 30.20 11.33
C THR A 306 -11.43 29.68 11.62
N ARG A 307 -10.79 30.24 12.65
CA ARG A 307 -9.69 29.55 13.33
C ARG A 307 -10.26 28.36 14.11
N TRP A 308 -10.84 27.43 13.36
CA TRP A 308 -11.60 26.27 13.80
C TRP A 308 -10.85 25.42 14.82
N TYR A 309 -9.52 25.46 14.76
CA TYR A 309 -8.64 24.75 15.67
C TYR A 309 -8.63 25.35 17.09
N LEU A 310 -8.97 26.63 17.21
CA LEU A 310 -8.97 27.32 18.49
C LEU A 310 -10.20 27.00 19.33
N ASP A 311 -11.34 26.64 18.71
CA ASP A 311 -12.53 26.14 19.42
C ASP A 311 -12.26 24.79 20.13
N MET A 312 -11.20 24.08 19.75
CA MET A 312 -10.76 22.85 20.41
C MET A 312 -9.75 23.09 21.54
N CYS A 313 -9.27 24.33 21.69
CA CYS A 313 -8.32 24.73 22.71
C CYS A 313 -9.05 25.31 23.93
N CYS A 314 -8.54 25.05 25.13
CA CYS A 314 -8.93 25.81 26.31
C CYS A 314 -8.23 27.19 26.32
N ASP A 315 -8.73 28.13 27.13
CA ASP A 315 -8.24 29.51 27.22
C ASP A 315 -6.72 29.61 27.45
N THR A 316 -6.14 28.66 28.18
CA THR A 316 -4.70 28.61 28.46
C THR A 316 -3.86 28.10 27.29
N CYS A 317 -4.45 27.31 26.39
CA CYS A 317 -3.78 26.68 25.24
C CYS A 317 -3.97 27.48 23.94
N TRP A 318 -4.95 28.39 23.88
CA TRP A 318 -5.27 29.21 22.69
C TRP A 318 -4.06 29.91 22.08
N LYS A 319 -3.38 30.79 22.84
CA LYS A 319 -2.25 31.60 22.33
C LYS A 319 -1.07 30.73 21.89
N HIS A 320 -0.84 29.64 22.61
CA HIS A 320 0.21 28.70 22.27
C HIS A 320 -0.13 27.98 20.96
N CYS A 321 -1.36 27.48 20.81
CA CYS A 321 -1.81 26.84 19.58
C CYS A 321 -1.74 27.77 18.37
N GLU A 322 -2.13 29.04 18.54
CA GLU A 322 -1.97 30.09 17.52
C GLU A 322 -0.51 30.27 17.12
N THR A 323 0.39 30.46 18.09
CA THR A 323 1.84 30.61 17.82
C THR A 323 2.42 29.41 17.08
N ILE A 324 2.04 28.19 17.48
CA ILE A 324 2.51 26.97 16.83
C ILE A 324 1.94 26.86 15.41
N TRP A 325 0.66 27.17 15.22
CA TRP A 325 0.02 27.23 13.90
C TRP A 325 0.76 28.21 12.98
N ASP A 326 1.02 29.44 13.45
CA ASP A 326 1.73 30.47 12.70
C ASP A 326 3.15 30.03 12.32
N SER A 327 3.85 29.36 13.23
CA SER A 327 5.20 28.85 12.95
C SER A 327 5.22 27.64 11.98
N SER A 328 4.08 26.99 11.77
CA SER A 328 3.95 25.75 10.98
C SER A 328 3.15 25.94 9.70
N PHE A 329 1.83 26.08 9.78
CA PHE A 329 0.90 26.07 8.65
C PHE A 329 0.71 27.44 7.98
N ASP A 330 0.96 28.55 8.66
CA ASP A 330 0.82 29.90 8.04
C ASP A 330 1.77 30.10 6.84
N LYS A 331 2.83 29.30 6.78
CA LYS A 331 3.73 29.20 5.62
C LYS A 331 3.05 28.75 4.34
N VAL A 332 1.88 28.11 4.40
CA VAL A 332 1.10 27.71 3.22
C VAL A 332 0.62 28.94 2.43
N GLY A 333 0.44 30.08 3.10
CA GLY A 333 -0.03 31.32 2.47
C GLY A 333 -1.52 31.29 2.14
N LEU A 334 -1.92 32.09 1.15
CA LEU A 334 -3.33 32.28 0.78
C LEU A 334 -3.85 31.26 -0.24
N LEU A 335 -2.98 30.40 -0.78
CA LEU A 335 -3.31 29.45 -1.84
C LEU A 335 -4.07 30.11 -3.01
N ASN A 336 -3.64 31.31 -3.40
CA ASN A 336 -4.27 32.10 -4.46
C ASN A 336 -3.26 32.52 -5.53
N SER A 337 -2.24 31.70 -5.77
CA SER A 337 -1.25 32.04 -6.76
C SER A 337 -1.87 32.11 -8.16
N SER A 338 -1.27 32.95 -9.01
CA SER A 338 -1.54 32.99 -10.45
C SER A 338 -0.52 32.17 -11.25
N VAL A 339 0.50 31.65 -10.56
CA VAL A 339 1.55 30.82 -11.16
C VAL A 339 1.12 29.35 -11.07
N PRO A 340 1.05 28.63 -12.20
CA PRO A 340 0.70 27.21 -12.19
C PRO A 340 1.56 26.41 -11.21
N LEU A 341 0.92 25.44 -10.55
CA LEU A 341 1.54 24.51 -9.61
C LEU A 341 2.10 25.09 -8.30
N GLU A 342 2.14 26.42 -8.12
CA GLU A 342 2.70 27.02 -6.90
C GLU A 342 1.92 26.59 -5.65
N ASP A 343 0.60 26.74 -5.66
CA ASP A 343 -0.27 26.32 -4.55
C ASP A 343 -0.21 24.80 -4.31
N ILE A 344 -0.16 24.01 -5.38
CA ILE A 344 -0.01 22.53 -5.33
C ILE A 344 1.29 22.14 -4.61
N ARG A 345 2.39 22.82 -4.93
CA ARG A 345 3.70 22.61 -4.29
C ARG A 345 3.66 22.95 -2.81
N MET A 346 2.86 23.93 -2.38
CA MET A 346 2.66 24.24 -0.96
C MET A 346 1.91 23.11 -0.23
N LEU A 347 0.93 22.46 -0.88
CA LEU A 347 0.24 21.32 -0.29
C LEU A 347 1.16 20.12 -0.04
N LEU A 348 2.20 19.92 -0.87
CA LEU A 348 3.19 18.87 -0.64
C LEU A 348 4.04 19.09 0.62
N LEU A 349 4.04 20.30 1.19
CA LEU A 349 4.74 20.62 2.43
C LEU A 349 3.89 20.34 3.69
N LEU A 350 2.61 19.98 3.55
CA LEU A 350 1.72 19.70 4.69
C LEU A 350 2.29 18.67 5.68
N PRO A 351 2.92 17.56 5.26
CA PRO A 351 3.53 16.61 6.20
C PRO A 351 4.63 17.25 7.06
N ARG A 352 5.41 18.18 6.51
CA ARG A 352 6.44 18.93 7.24
C ARG A 352 5.82 19.92 8.23
N PHE A 353 4.77 20.63 7.84
CA PHE A 353 4.04 21.54 8.73
C PHE A 353 3.39 20.76 9.88
N ARG A 354 2.72 19.65 9.56
CA ARG A 354 2.16 18.70 10.53
C ARG A 354 3.23 18.16 11.48
N GLN A 355 4.43 17.83 11.01
CA GLN A 355 5.52 17.36 11.88
C GLN A 355 5.99 18.46 12.84
N THR A 356 6.12 19.69 12.36
CA THR A 356 6.44 20.86 13.21
C THR A 356 5.41 21.02 14.31
N PHE A 357 4.12 20.97 13.94
CA PHE A 357 3.02 21.04 14.90
C PHE A 357 3.05 19.88 15.90
N THR A 358 3.30 18.65 15.43
CA THR A 358 3.37 17.44 16.27
C THR A 358 4.45 17.56 17.35
N LYS A 359 5.64 18.06 16.99
CA LYS A 359 6.75 18.25 17.92
C LYS A 359 6.38 19.21 19.05
N ALA A 360 5.66 20.29 18.73
CA ALA A 360 5.17 21.23 19.73
C ALA A 360 4.02 20.63 20.56
N ALA A 361 3.04 19.98 19.92
CA ALA A 361 1.88 19.37 20.55
C ALA A 361 2.25 18.28 21.58
N ARG A 362 3.32 17.52 21.31
CA ARG A 362 3.85 16.48 22.21
C ARG A 362 4.93 17.00 23.17
N SER A 363 5.26 18.28 23.12
CA SER A 363 6.28 18.85 24.01
C SER A 363 5.74 18.98 25.44
N SER A 364 6.62 18.88 26.43
CA SER A 364 6.28 19.19 27.84
C SER A 364 5.91 20.66 28.06
N GLN A 365 6.08 21.51 27.05
CA GLN A 365 5.75 22.93 27.07
C GLN A 365 4.29 23.22 26.71
N TRP A 366 3.52 22.20 26.28
CA TRP A 366 2.10 22.41 25.99
C TRP A 366 1.33 22.79 27.27
N PRO A 367 0.59 23.93 27.31
CA PRO A 367 0.15 24.52 28.58
C PRO A 367 -0.87 23.73 29.40
N CYS A 368 -1.60 22.79 28.78
CA CYS A 368 -2.75 22.13 29.38
C CYS A 368 -2.60 20.61 29.38
N LYS A 369 -3.05 19.97 30.48
CA LYS A 369 -3.14 18.50 30.62
C LYS A 369 -4.28 17.88 29.80
N ALA A 370 -5.21 18.70 29.30
CA ALA A 370 -6.38 18.27 28.53
C ALA A 370 -6.06 17.91 27.06
N GLN A 371 -4.78 17.66 26.74
CA GLN A 371 -4.33 17.21 25.42
C GLN A 371 -4.89 18.02 24.24
N CYS A 372 -5.09 19.35 24.41
CA CYS A 372 -5.65 20.18 23.33
C CYS A 372 -4.81 20.10 22.05
N GLY A 373 -3.48 20.03 22.18
CA GLY A 373 -2.59 19.89 21.03
C GLY A 373 -2.79 18.59 20.25
N GLU A 374 -3.03 17.48 20.95
CA GLU A 374 -3.31 16.18 20.31
C GLU A 374 -4.68 16.18 19.63
N ARG A 375 -5.70 16.81 20.23
CA ARG A 375 -7.02 16.97 19.61
C ARG A 375 -6.97 17.80 18.33
N VAL A 376 -6.25 18.93 18.36
CA VAL A 376 -6.02 19.76 17.18
C VAL A 376 -5.26 18.96 16.11
N LEU A 377 -4.21 18.25 16.50
CA LEU A 377 -3.42 17.42 15.59
C LEU A 377 -4.26 16.32 14.92
N ALA A 378 -5.11 15.62 15.67
CA ALA A 378 -6.01 14.61 15.12
C ALA A 378 -6.97 15.21 14.08
N SER A 379 -7.49 16.42 14.33
CA SER A 379 -8.35 17.08 13.35
C SER A 379 -7.58 17.61 12.14
N ILE A 380 -6.32 18.03 12.29
CA ILE A 380 -5.42 18.35 11.16
C ILE A 380 -5.23 17.10 10.30
N ASP A 381 -4.93 15.95 10.92
CA ASP A 381 -4.74 14.68 10.21
C ASP A 381 -5.99 14.27 9.43
N GLY A 382 -7.18 14.44 10.03
CA GLY A 382 -8.47 14.21 9.36
C GLY A 382 -8.69 15.13 8.15
N LYS A 383 -8.36 16.43 8.28
CA LYS A 383 -8.49 17.40 7.18
C LYS A 383 -7.51 17.13 6.03
N ILE A 384 -6.25 16.80 6.33
CA ILE A 384 -5.27 16.39 5.30
C ILE A 384 -5.73 15.11 4.59
N THR A 385 -6.24 14.14 5.35
CA THR A 385 -6.74 12.88 4.78
C THR A 385 -7.93 13.11 3.85
N ARG A 386 -8.86 13.98 4.24
CA ARG A 386 -9.97 14.42 3.38
C ARG A 386 -9.50 15.13 2.11
N LEU A 387 -8.53 16.06 2.23
CA LEU A 387 -7.94 16.74 1.09
C LEU A 387 -7.35 15.75 0.09
N CYS A 388 -6.62 14.74 0.58
CA CYS A 388 -6.10 13.66 -0.25
C CYS A 388 -7.22 12.87 -0.95
N ALA A 389 -8.30 12.49 -0.24
CA ALA A 389 -9.43 11.82 -0.87
C ALA A 389 -10.09 12.69 -1.96
N GLN A 390 -10.23 14.00 -1.73
CA GLN A 390 -10.78 14.94 -2.71
C GLN A 390 -9.89 15.05 -3.96
N MET A 391 -8.56 15.00 -3.82
CA MET A 391 -7.64 14.96 -4.96
C MET A 391 -7.88 13.74 -5.86
N SER A 392 -8.20 12.58 -5.29
CA SER A 392 -8.61 11.41 -6.09
C SER A 392 -9.93 11.62 -6.82
N MET A 393 -10.88 12.33 -6.21
CA MET A 393 -12.15 12.66 -6.87
C MET A 393 -11.92 13.63 -8.04
N VAL A 394 -11.01 14.59 -7.88
CA VAL A 394 -10.60 15.49 -8.97
C VAL A 394 -10.00 14.70 -10.13
N TYR A 395 -9.07 13.77 -9.84
CA TYR A 395 -8.53 12.88 -10.87
C TYR A 395 -9.64 12.09 -11.58
N GLU A 396 -10.59 11.53 -10.83
CA GLU A 396 -11.71 10.75 -11.37
C GLU A 396 -12.62 11.60 -12.28
N ASP A 397 -12.91 12.85 -11.89
CA ASP A 397 -13.68 13.80 -12.69
C ASP A 397 -12.95 14.17 -13.98
N LEU A 398 -11.67 14.51 -13.88
CA LEU A 398 -10.85 14.86 -15.05
C LEU A 398 -10.71 13.70 -16.03
N LEU A 399 -10.57 12.47 -15.53
CA LEU A 399 -10.50 11.27 -16.35
C LEU A 399 -11.79 11.02 -17.18
N GLN A 400 -12.95 11.47 -16.69
CA GLN A 400 -14.22 11.35 -17.43
C GLN A 400 -14.36 12.37 -18.56
N HIS A 401 -13.58 13.46 -18.52
CA HIS A 401 -13.68 14.58 -19.45
C HIS A 401 -12.46 14.73 -20.39
N ALA A 402 -11.40 13.95 -20.17
CA ALA A 402 -10.21 13.84 -21.02
C ALA A 402 -10.41 12.82 -22.15
#